data_AF-A0A7W6C507-F1
#
_entry.id   AF-A0A7W6C507-F1
#
_cell.length_a   1.000
_cell.length_b   1.000
_cell.length_c   1.000
_cell.angle_alpha   90.00
_cell.angle_beta   90.00
_cell.angle_gamma   90.00
#
_symmetry.space_group_name_H-M   'P 1'
#
loop_
_entity.id
_entity.type
_entity.pdbx_description
1 polymer ?
#
loop_
_entity_poly.entity_id
_entity_poly.type
_entity_poly.pdbx_seq_one_letter_code
_entity_poly.pdbx_strand_id
1 'polypeptide(L)'
;MKLLATRTMTIDAHDEDVPVIRLRFVMKPDGSSYFLTSDVGKFLELNNTDTNDCLEILEHWGVPFVQETVTDRGKVIGPVGLITEPDYRKLAVRAADHRASL
;
A
#
# COMPACT_ATOMS: atom_id res chain seq x y z
N MET A 1 9.78 22.05 -5.69
CA MET A 1 8.69 21.07 -5.92
C MET A 1 8.10 20.72 -4.55
N LYS A 2 6.78 20.81 -4.35
CA LYS A 2 6.15 20.45 -3.06
C LYS A 2 5.95 18.94 -3.04
N LEU A 3 6.47 18.26 -2.00
CA LEU A 3 6.29 16.81 -1.83
C LEU A 3 4.81 16.49 -1.53
N LEU A 4 4.35 15.32 -1.98
CA LEU A 4 3.02 14.83 -1.64
C LEU A 4 2.99 14.42 -0.16
N ALA A 5 1.98 14.89 0.58
CA ALA A 5 1.80 14.52 1.97
C ALA A 5 0.95 13.24 2.09
N THR A 6 1.42 12.31 2.90
CA THR A 6 0.63 11.11 3.24
C THR A 6 -0.58 11.49 4.09
N ARG A 7 -1.67 10.78 3.85
CA ARG A 7 -2.87 10.69 4.68
C ARG A 7 -2.99 9.26 5.16
N THR A 8 -3.78 9.03 6.21
CA THR A 8 -3.99 7.68 6.76
C THR A 8 -5.47 7.36 6.76
N MET A 9 -5.80 6.18 6.26
CA MET A 9 -7.08 5.51 6.49
C MET A 9 -6.86 4.42 7.55
N THR A 10 -7.74 4.36 8.54
CA THR A 10 -7.71 3.35 9.60
C THR A 10 -8.96 2.49 9.52
N ILE A 11 -8.78 1.17 9.59
CA ILE A 11 -9.88 0.22 9.71
C ILE A 11 -9.76 -0.39 11.10
N ASP A 12 -10.79 -0.19 11.90
CA ASP A 12 -10.89 -0.66 13.28
C ASP A 12 -12.03 -1.66 13.36
N ALA A 13 -11.73 -2.85 13.88
CA ALA A 13 -12.73 -3.88 14.07
C ALA A 13 -13.36 -3.72 15.45
N HIS A 14 -14.66 -4.01 15.58
CA HIS A 14 -15.31 -4.07 16.90
C HIS A 14 -14.99 -5.40 17.63
N ASP A 15 -13.72 -5.78 17.58
CA ASP A 15 -13.11 -6.94 18.22
C ASP A 15 -11.71 -6.50 18.67
N GLU A 16 -11.49 -6.44 19.98
CA GLU A 16 -10.25 -5.91 20.58
C GLU A 16 -9.03 -6.79 20.27
N ASP A 17 -9.25 -8.05 19.88
CA ASP A 17 -8.18 -8.98 19.51
C ASP A 17 -7.69 -8.78 18.06
N VAL A 18 -8.42 -7.98 17.26
CA VAL A 18 -8.05 -7.69 15.86
C VAL A 18 -7.26 -6.38 15.81
N PRO A 19 -5.98 -6.40 15.37
CA PRO A 19 -5.18 -5.18 15.28
C PRO A 19 -5.76 -4.16 14.29
N VAL A 20 -5.69 -2.87 14.67
CA VAL A 20 -6.07 -1.76 13.78
C VAL A 20 -5.21 -1.76 12.52
N ILE A 21 -5.87 -1.80 11.36
CA ILE A 21 -5.23 -1.71 10.06
C ILE A 21 -5.02 -0.24 9.72
N ARG A 22 -3.83 0.10 9.22
CA ARG A 22 -3.48 1.45 8.79
C ARG A 22 -2.96 1.42 7.37
N LEU A 23 -3.62 2.15 6.49
CA LEU A 23 -3.23 2.32 5.10
C LEU A 23 -2.90 3.79 4.85
N ARG A 24 -1.63 4.09 4.59
CA ARG A 24 -1.23 5.42 4.14
C ARG A 24 -1.42 5.56 2.64
N PHE A 25 -1.81 6.76 2.22
CA PHE A 25 -1.97 7.11 0.83
C PHE A 25 -1.62 8.57 0.57
N VAL A 26 -1.29 8.90 -0.67
CA VAL A 26 -1.16 10.28 -1.16
C VAL A 26 -2.29 10.59 -2.12
N MET A 27 -2.66 11.87 -2.22
CA MET A 27 -3.57 12.35 -3.29
C MET A 27 -2.72 13.05 -4.33
N LYS A 28 -2.85 12.64 -5.59
CA LYS A 28 -2.25 13.35 -6.71
C LYS A 28 -3.11 14.55 -7.13
N PRO A 29 -2.56 15.52 -7.91
CA PRO A 29 -3.29 16.72 -8.32
C PRO A 29 -4.57 16.46 -9.13
N ASP A 30 -4.67 15.30 -9.77
CA ASP A 30 -5.84 14.82 -10.51
C ASP A 30 -6.98 14.30 -9.60
N GLY A 31 -6.76 14.27 -8.27
CA GLY A 31 -7.71 13.74 -7.31
C GLY A 31 -7.59 12.24 -7.06
N SER A 32 -6.66 11.55 -7.73
CA SER A 32 -6.47 10.11 -7.57
C SER A 32 -5.73 9.77 -6.27
N SER A 33 -6.20 8.75 -5.57
CA SER A 33 -5.56 8.18 -4.37
C SER A 33 -4.54 7.11 -4.73
N TYR A 34 -3.35 7.21 -4.14
CA TYR A 34 -2.27 6.23 -4.31
C TYR A 34 -1.83 5.71 -2.94
N PHE A 35 -1.99 4.41 -2.70
CA PHE A 35 -1.64 3.75 -1.45
C PHE A 35 -0.18 3.34 -1.42
N LEU A 36 0.44 3.44 -0.24
CA LEU A 36 1.81 2.95 -0.02
C LEU A 36 1.83 1.42 -0.12
N THR A 37 2.71 0.88 -0.95
CA THR A 37 2.83 -0.56 -1.19
C THR A 37 3.27 -1.31 0.06
N SER A 38 4.11 -0.70 0.91
CA SER A 38 4.51 -1.28 2.20
C SER A 38 3.32 -1.55 3.12
N ASP A 39 2.33 -0.66 3.13
CA ASP A 39 1.15 -0.76 4.00
C ASP A 39 0.14 -1.75 3.40
N VAL A 40 -0.05 -1.71 2.08
CA VAL A 40 -0.90 -2.65 1.35
C VAL A 40 -0.37 -4.07 1.47
N GLY A 41 0.93 -4.28 1.21
CA GLY A 41 1.54 -5.59 1.27
C GLY A 41 1.55 -6.14 2.68
N LYS A 42 1.74 -5.29 3.71
CA LYS A 42 1.55 -5.73 5.10
C LYS A 42 0.12 -6.19 5.36
N PHE A 43 -0.87 -5.41 4.89
CA PHE A 43 -2.28 -5.74 5.10
C PHE A 43 -2.72 -7.01 4.36
N LEU A 44 -2.18 -7.26 3.17
CA LEU A 44 -2.48 -8.44 2.35
C LEU A 44 -1.55 -9.63 2.63
N GLU A 45 -0.60 -9.50 3.55
CA GLU A 45 0.41 -10.52 3.89
C GLU A 45 1.30 -10.90 2.69
N LEU A 46 1.66 -9.89 1.88
CA LEU A 46 2.44 -9.99 0.65
C LEU A 46 3.83 -9.34 0.76
N ASN A 47 4.20 -8.81 1.92
CA ASN A 47 5.51 -8.16 2.07
C ASN A 47 6.64 -9.20 1.99
N ASN A 48 7.69 -8.86 1.25
CA ASN A 48 8.98 -9.53 1.36
C ASN A 48 9.57 -9.24 2.76
N THR A 49 10.14 -10.25 3.40
CA THR A 49 10.66 -10.15 4.78
C THR A 49 11.83 -9.18 4.92
N ASP A 50 12.61 -9.00 3.86
CA ASP A 50 13.83 -8.20 3.87
C ASP A 50 13.53 -6.72 3.58
N THR A 51 12.59 -6.45 2.68
CA THR A 51 12.25 -5.08 2.26
C THR A 51 11.05 -4.51 3.01
N ASN A 52 10.24 -5.37 3.64
CA ASN A 52 8.96 -5.02 4.23
C ASN A 52 8.05 -4.22 3.26
N ASP A 53 8.09 -4.62 1.99
CA ASP A 53 7.30 -4.06 0.89
C ASP A 53 6.90 -5.20 -0.07
N CYS A 54 5.93 -4.96 -0.95
CA CYS A 54 5.40 -5.95 -1.88
C CYS A 54 5.78 -5.70 -3.35
N LEU A 55 6.76 -4.82 -3.63
CA LEU A 55 7.17 -4.45 -4.99
C LEU A 55 7.48 -5.66 -5.89
N GLU A 56 8.20 -6.65 -5.39
CA GLU A 56 8.53 -7.87 -6.15
C GLU A 56 7.28 -8.66 -6.55
N ILE A 57 6.28 -8.73 -5.66
CA ILE A 57 4.99 -9.36 -5.97
C ILE A 57 4.22 -8.55 -7.01
N LEU A 58 4.23 -7.22 -6.91
CA LEU A 58 3.60 -6.35 -7.91
C LEU A 58 4.23 -6.54 -9.30
N GLU A 59 5.56 -6.62 -9.38
CA GLU A 59 6.29 -6.91 -10.61
C GLU A 59 5.93 -8.28 -11.16
N HIS A 60 6.00 -9.31 -10.32
CA HIS A 60 5.69 -10.69 -10.71
C HIS A 60 4.25 -10.84 -11.22
N TRP A 61 3.30 -10.12 -10.63
CA TRP A 61 1.90 -10.15 -11.01
C TRP A 61 1.52 -9.12 -12.09
N GLY A 62 2.46 -8.29 -12.55
CA GLY A 62 2.19 -7.24 -13.54
C GLY A 62 1.19 -6.19 -13.05
N VAL A 63 1.22 -5.87 -11.76
CA VAL A 63 0.41 -4.79 -11.17
C VAL A 63 1.19 -3.48 -11.27
N PRO A 64 0.67 -2.46 -11.97
CA PRO A 64 1.38 -1.19 -12.11
C PRO A 64 1.57 -0.48 -10.75
N PHE A 65 2.77 0.05 -10.54
CA PHE A 65 3.08 0.94 -9.44
C PHE A 65 3.98 2.08 -9.91
N VAL A 66 4.05 3.15 -9.12
CA VAL A 66 5.02 4.23 -9.30
C VAL A 66 5.85 4.36 -8.04
N GLN A 67 7.03 4.96 -8.17
CA GLN A 67 7.88 5.27 -7.02
C GLN A 67 8.02 6.79 -6.87
N GLU A 68 7.74 7.29 -5.67
CA GLU A 68 7.81 8.72 -5.37
C GLU A 68 8.43 8.99 -4.00
N THR A 69 9.02 10.18 -3.85
CA THR A 69 9.39 10.72 -2.53
C THR A 69 8.19 11.47 -1.96
N VAL A 70 7.81 11.16 -0.72
CA VAL A 70 6.64 11.72 -0.04
C VAL A 70 7.02 12.32 1.32
N THR A 71 6.13 13.09 1.93
CA THR A 71 6.26 13.56 3.31
C THR A 71 5.26 12.86 4.21
N ASP A 72 5.76 12.19 5.24
CA ASP A 72 4.96 11.58 6.30
C ASP A 72 5.24 12.29 7.63
N ARG A 73 4.22 12.98 8.16
CA ARG A 73 4.31 13.77 9.41
C ARG A 73 5.52 14.72 9.45
N GLY A 74 5.81 15.38 8.32
CA GLY A 74 6.92 16.33 8.18
C GLY A 74 8.28 15.68 7.92
N LYS A 75 8.37 14.34 7.89
CA LYS A 75 9.58 13.61 7.49
C LYS A 75 9.50 13.22 6.02
N VAL A 76 10.59 13.44 5.30
CA VAL A 76 10.72 13.00 3.91
C VAL A 76 11.05 11.50 3.90
N ILE A 77 10.30 10.71 3.15
CA ILE A 77 10.52 9.27 2.97
C ILE A 77 10.49 8.91 1.49
N GLY A 78 11.33 7.95 1.09
CA GLY A 78 11.31 7.33 -0.23
C GLY A 78 12.65 7.28 -0.97
N PRO A 79 12.66 6.79 -2.21
CA PRO A 79 11.48 6.45 -3.02
C PRO A 79 10.64 5.33 -2.42
N VAL A 80 9.32 5.54 -2.27
CA VAL A 80 8.36 4.53 -1.81
C VAL A 80 7.47 4.09 -2.97
N GLY A 81 7.05 2.82 -2.97
CA GLY A 81 6.08 2.32 -3.93
C GLY A 81 4.67 2.84 -3.65
N LEU A 82 3.95 3.12 -4.73
CA LEU A 82 2.60 3.66 -4.73
C LEU A 82 1.74 2.94 -5.78
N ILE A 83 0.57 2.46 -5.37
CA ILE A 83 -0.43 1.85 -6.26
C ILE A 83 -1.76 2.59 -6.21
N THR A 84 -2.49 2.58 -7.31
CA THR A 84 -3.83 3.17 -7.38
C THR A 84 -4.85 2.34 -6.57
N GLU A 85 -5.98 2.94 -6.20
CA GLU A 85 -7.09 2.18 -5.58
C GLU A 85 -7.60 1.03 -6.47
N PRO A 86 -7.83 1.21 -7.79
CA PRO A 86 -8.20 0.08 -8.66
C PRO A 86 -7.17 -1.05 -8.66
N ASP A 87 -5.88 -0.73 -8.67
CA ASP A 87 -4.83 -1.76 -8.68
C ASP A 87 -4.67 -2.46 -7.33
N TYR A 88 -4.85 -1.73 -6.22
CA TYR A 88 -5.03 -2.33 -4.89
C TYR A 88 -6.18 -3.34 -4.87
N ARG A 89 -7.36 -2.99 -5.42
CA ARG A 89 -8.51 -3.91 -5.46
C ARG A 89 -8.21 -5.17 -6.25
N LYS A 90 -7.53 -5.05 -7.40
CA LYS A 90 -7.08 -6.22 -8.18
C LYS A 90 -6.10 -7.08 -7.39
N LEU A 91 -5.15 -6.46 -6.70
CA LEU A 91 -4.16 -7.14 -5.88
C LEU A 91 -4.82 -7.93 -4.74
N ALA A 92 -5.80 -7.33 -4.06
CA ALA A 92 -6.52 -7.97 -2.96
C ALA A 92 -7.26 -9.24 -3.41
N VAL A 93 -7.89 -9.22 -4.59
CA VAL A 93 -8.53 -10.41 -5.18
C VAL A 93 -7.50 -11.50 -5.43
N ARG A 94 -6.38 -11.18 -6.09
CA ARG A 94 -5.32 -12.16 -6.37
C ARG A 94 -4.69 -12.74 -5.10
N ALA A 95 -4.50 -11.91 -4.08
CA ALA A 95 -3.97 -12.34 -2.79
C ALA A 95 -4.92 -13.32 -2.08
N ALA A 96 -6.24 -13.13 -2.21
CA ALA A 96 -7.23 -14.07 -1.68
C ALA A 96 -7.19 -15.40 -2.45
N ASP A 97 -7.14 -15.36 -3.79
CA ASP A 97 -7.05 -16.55 -4.63
C ASP A 97 -5.77 -17.36 -4.37
N HIS A 98 -4.64 -16.67 -4.22
CA HIS A 98 -3.36 -17.31 -3.91
C HIS A 98 -3.39 -18.05 -2.55
N ARG A 99 -3.94 -17.42 -1.51
CA ARG A 99 -4.07 -18.03 -0.19
C ARG A 99 -5.03 -19.23 -0.18
N ALA A 100 -6.07 -19.22 -0.99
CA ALA A 100 -7.00 -20.35 -1.12
C ALA A 100 -6.38 -21.56 -1.86
N SER A 101 -5.27 -21.36 -2.58
CA SER A 101 -4.57 -22.40 -3.34
C SER A 101 -3.42 -23.09 -2.60
N LEU A 102 -3.10 -22.63 -1.37
CA LEU A 102 -2.10 -23.21 -0.47
C LEU A 102 -2.74 -24.23 0.47
#